data_AF-A0A7V1XP83-F1
#
_entry.id   AF-A0A7V1XP83-F1
#
_cell.length_a   1.000
_cell.length_b   1.000
_cell.length_c   1.000
_cell.angle_alpha   90.00
_cell.angle_beta   90.00
_cell.angle_gamma   90.00
#
_symmetry.space_group_name_H-M   'P 1'
#
loop_
_entity.id
_entity.type
_entity.pdbx_description
1 polymer ?
#
loop_
_entity_poly.entity_id
_entity_poly.type
_entity_poly.pdbx_seq_one_letter_code
_entity_poly.pdbx_strand_id
1 'polypeptide(L)'
;MSPNRLAGATSPYLLQHADNPVDWYPWGPEALERARREDKPILLSIGYAACHWCHVMAHESFEDPETAALMNRHFVCVKVDREERPDVDAIYMDAVQALTGHGGWPLTAFLTPEGKPFYAGTYYPKEDRHGLPAFRRVLEAIAEVWAERRSEAETQAERVTEAISRVGALRASGEPLSEEVAAAASRALREAFDPVWGGFGAAPKFPQPMTLELLLRRHLRGD
;
A
#
# COMPACT_ATOMS: atom_id res chain seq x y z
N MET A 1 -6.85 -23.88 -14.87
CA MET A 1 -7.45 -23.17 -13.72
C MET A 1 -8.50 -22.24 -14.28
N SER A 2 -9.65 -22.08 -13.62
CA SER A 2 -10.65 -21.12 -14.08
C SER A 2 -10.20 -19.71 -13.69
N PRO A 3 -10.28 -18.71 -14.59
CA PRO A 3 -9.90 -17.34 -14.27
C PRO A 3 -10.73 -16.80 -13.10
N ASN A 4 -10.09 -16.00 -12.24
CA ASN A 4 -10.77 -15.29 -11.16
C ASN A 4 -11.53 -14.05 -11.71
N ARG A 5 -12.13 -13.25 -10.82
CA ARG A 5 -13.00 -12.12 -11.21
C ARG A 5 -12.27 -11.01 -11.94
N LEU A 6 -10.94 -10.94 -11.86
CA LEU A 6 -10.15 -9.96 -12.60
C LEU A 6 -10.15 -10.20 -14.11
N ALA A 7 -10.58 -11.37 -14.60
CA ALA A 7 -10.71 -11.60 -16.05
C ALA A 7 -11.73 -10.68 -16.74
N GLY A 8 -12.62 -10.03 -15.97
CA GLY A 8 -13.53 -8.99 -16.47
C GLY A 8 -13.01 -7.56 -16.34
N ALA A 9 -11.79 -7.35 -15.85
CA ALA A 9 -11.22 -6.02 -15.63
C ALA A 9 -10.73 -5.37 -16.94
N THR A 10 -10.66 -4.04 -16.96
CA THR A 10 -10.08 -3.27 -18.07
C THR A 10 -8.59 -3.01 -17.89
N SER A 11 -8.12 -2.89 -16.64
CA SER A 11 -6.71 -2.64 -16.32
C SER A 11 -5.83 -3.78 -16.83
N PRO A 12 -4.79 -3.49 -17.64
CA PRO A 12 -3.79 -4.47 -18.01
C PRO A 12 -3.05 -5.07 -16.80
N TYR A 13 -2.85 -4.28 -15.74
CA TYR A 13 -2.23 -4.76 -14.50
C TYR A 13 -3.13 -5.75 -13.76
N LEU A 14 -4.44 -5.50 -13.67
CA LEU A 14 -5.36 -6.47 -13.05
C LEU A 14 -5.49 -7.75 -13.87
N LEU A 15 -5.55 -7.63 -15.20
CA LEU A 15 -5.64 -8.78 -16.10
C LEU A 15 -4.43 -9.72 -16.00
N GLN A 16 -3.23 -9.20 -15.68
CA GLN A 16 -2.04 -10.03 -15.43
C GLN A 16 -2.22 -10.99 -14.24
N HIS A 17 -3.15 -10.72 -13.33
CA HIS A 17 -3.43 -11.53 -12.15
C HIS A 17 -4.70 -12.39 -12.29
N ALA A 18 -5.36 -12.38 -13.45
CA ALA A 18 -6.63 -13.08 -13.67
C ALA A 18 -6.52 -14.61 -13.56
N ASP A 19 -5.34 -15.16 -13.87
CA ASP A 19 -5.07 -16.60 -13.82
C ASP A 19 -4.35 -17.04 -12.54
N ASN A 20 -4.08 -16.12 -11.60
CA ASN A 20 -3.48 -16.47 -10.32
C ASN A 20 -4.41 -17.40 -9.54
N PRO A 21 -3.87 -18.37 -8.78
CA PRO A 21 -4.66 -19.27 -7.93
C PRO A 21 -5.39 -18.55 -6.79
N VAL A 22 -5.03 -17.31 -6.48
CA VAL A 22 -5.75 -16.44 -5.54
C VAL A 22 -7.09 -16.03 -6.17
N ASP A 23 -8.18 -16.16 -5.41
CA ASP A 23 -9.53 -15.72 -5.80
C ASP A 23 -9.66 -14.20 -5.65
N TRP A 24 -9.00 -13.48 -6.54
CA TRP A 24 -8.98 -12.03 -6.54
C TRP A 24 -10.33 -11.42 -6.92
N TYR A 25 -10.69 -10.38 -6.19
CA TYR A 25 -11.75 -9.45 -6.51
C TYR A 25 -11.17 -8.11 -6.95
N PRO A 26 -11.80 -7.40 -7.90
CA PRO A 26 -11.59 -5.97 -8.03
C PRO A 26 -12.16 -5.24 -6.80
N TRP A 27 -11.67 -4.03 -6.54
CA TRP A 27 -12.27 -3.19 -5.50
C TRP A 27 -13.72 -2.82 -5.83
N GLY A 28 -14.64 -3.16 -4.93
CA GLY A 28 -16.06 -2.82 -5.11
C GLY A 28 -16.98 -3.43 -4.06
N PRO A 29 -18.29 -3.15 -4.16
CA PRO A 29 -19.29 -3.64 -3.20
C PRO A 29 -19.32 -5.16 -3.07
N GLU A 30 -19.10 -5.91 -4.15
CA GLU A 30 -19.14 -7.39 -4.13
C GLU A 30 -18.12 -7.98 -3.13
N ALA A 31 -16.89 -7.44 -3.12
CA ALA A 31 -15.85 -7.90 -2.20
C ALA A 31 -16.18 -7.56 -0.74
N LEU A 32 -16.65 -6.33 -0.49
CA LEU A 32 -17.03 -5.86 0.84
C LEU A 32 -18.23 -6.65 1.39
N GLU A 33 -19.24 -6.89 0.56
CA GLU A 33 -20.41 -7.70 0.94
C GLU A 33 -20.04 -9.15 1.22
N ARG A 34 -19.13 -9.74 0.42
CA ARG A 34 -18.60 -11.08 0.71
C ARG A 34 -17.85 -11.10 2.04
N ALA A 35 -16.99 -10.13 2.29
CA ALA A 35 -16.23 -10.03 3.53
C ALA A 35 -17.15 -9.96 4.74
N ARG A 36 -18.22 -9.15 4.68
CA ARG A 36 -19.23 -9.06 5.75
C ARG A 36 -20.01 -10.35 5.94
N ARG A 37 -20.46 -10.96 4.83
CA ARG A 37 -21.26 -12.20 4.88
C ARG A 37 -20.46 -13.38 5.42
N GLU A 38 -19.19 -13.50 5.04
CA GLU A 38 -18.30 -14.58 5.48
C GLU A 38 -17.56 -14.25 6.77
N ASP A 39 -17.72 -13.02 7.29
CA ASP A 39 -17.02 -12.51 8.46
C ASP A 39 -15.49 -12.68 8.38
N LYS A 40 -14.96 -12.41 7.17
CA LYS A 40 -13.54 -12.55 6.84
C LYS A 40 -12.89 -11.17 6.67
N PRO A 41 -11.63 -11.01 7.13
CA PRO A 41 -10.87 -9.82 6.84
C PRO A 41 -10.57 -9.74 5.34
N ILE A 42 -10.32 -8.52 4.87
CA ILE A 42 -9.96 -8.25 3.48
C ILE A 42 -8.44 -8.16 3.40
N LEU A 43 -7.85 -8.89 2.47
CA LEU A 43 -6.46 -8.69 2.06
C LEU A 43 -6.46 -7.79 0.83
N LEU A 44 -6.08 -6.53 1.01
CA LEU A 44 -5.98 -5.54 -0.04
C LEU A 44 -4.55 -5.47 -0.57
N SER A 45 -4.38 -5.70 -1.87
CA SER A 45 -3.11 -5.56 -2.58
C SER A 45 -3.20 -4.51 -3.70
N ILE A 46 -2.59 -3.34 -3.48
CA ILE A 46 -2.54 -2.25 -4.47
C ILE A 46 -1.17 -2.24 -5.17
N GLY A 47 -1.17 -2.07 -6.48
CA GLY A 47 0.04 -1.81 -7.27
C GLY A 47 -0.29 -1.22 -8.62
N TYR A 48 0.66 -1.28 -9.55
CA TYR A 48 0.53 -0.73 -10.90
C TYR A 48 1.48 -1.46 -11.86
N ALA A 49 1.26 -1.34 -13.18
CA ALA A 49 1.95 -2.15 -14.19
C ALA A 49 3.48 -2.00 -14.19
N ALA A 50 4.03 -0.82 -13.88
CA ALA A 50 5.47 -0.57 -13.86
C ALA A 50 6.15 -0.85 -12.50
N CYS A 51 5.41 -1.39 -11.51
CA CYS A 51 5.91 -1.63 -10.16
C CYS A 51 6.76 -2.91 -10.09
N HIS A 52 8.09 -2.78 -9.98
CA HIS A 52 8.99 -3.94 -9.89
C HIS A 52 8.63 -4.89 -8.73
N TRP A 53 8.50 -4.38 -7.51
CA TRP A 53 8.23 -5.21 -6.34
C TRP A 53 6.84 -5.85 -6.35
N CYS A 54 5.88 -5.27 -7.07
CA CYS A 54 4.55 -5.85 -7.26
C CYS A 54 4.65 -7.14 -8.09
N HIS A 55 5.46 -7.13 -9.15
CA HIS A 55 5.74 -8.32 -9.96
C HIS A 55 6.52 -9.38 -9.17
N VAL A 56 7.54 -8.97 -8.40
CA VAL A 56 8.29 -9.89 -7.54
C VAL A 56 7.37 -10.58 -6.54
N MET A 57 6.53 -9.83 -5.83
CA MET A 57 5.60 -10.41 -4.85
C MET A 57 4.54 -11.30 -5.52
N ALA A 58 4.07 -10.93 -6.71
CA ALA A 58 3.14 -11.76 -7.46
C ALA A 58 3.72 -13.12 -7.82
N HIS A 59 4.94 -13.13 -8.36
CA HIS A 59 5.63 -14.35 -8.74
C HIS A 59 6.01 -15.21 -7.52
N GLU A 60 6.51 -14.57 -6.45
CA GLU A 60 6.95 -15.27 -5.24
C GLU A 60 5.78 -15.80 -4.41
N SER A 61 4.61 -15.13 -4.42
CA SER A 61 3.52 -15.40 -3.48
C SER A 61 2.15 -15.62 -4.14
N PHE A 62 1.70 -14.74 -5.04
CA PHE A 62 0.33 -14.82 -5.56
C PHE A 62 0.14 -15.93 -6.60
N GLU A 63 1.21 -16.36 -7.26
CA GLU A 63 1.24 -17.52 -8.18
C GLU A 63 1.46 -18.85 -7.46
N ASP A 64 1.92 -18.81 -6.21
CA ASP A 64 2.26 -19.98 -5.40
C ASP A 64 0.99 -20.65 -4.82
N PRO A 65 0.67 -21.91 -5.18
CA PRO A 65 -0.61 -22.53 -4.82
C PRO A 65 -0.86 -22.67 -3.32
N GLU A 66 0.18 -22.89 -2.52
CA GLU A 66 0.06 -23.04 -1.07
C GLU A 66 -0.24 -21.70 -0.40
N THR A 67 0.47 -20.64 -0.81
CA THR A 67 0.20 -19.27 -0.36
C THR A 67 -1.21 -18.83 -0.76
N ALA A 68 -1.60 -19.09 -1.99
CA ALA A 68 -2.94 -18.77 -2.47
C ALA A 68 -4.04 -19.54 -1.73
N ALA A 69 -3.79 -20.80 -1.35
CA ALA A 69 -4.73 -21.58 -0.55
C ALA A 69 -4.92 -20.97 0.86
N LEU A 70 -3.87 -20.47 1.50
CA LEU A 70 -3.97 -19.73 2.76
C LEU A 70 -4.76 -18.43 2.58
N MET A 71 -4.44 -17.66 1.53
CA MET A 71 -5.13 -16.42 1.20
C MET A 71 -6.64 -16.64 1.02
N ASN A 72 -7.02 -17.60 0.16
CA ASN A 72 -8.42 -17.89 -0.15
C ASN A 72 -9.21 -18.47 1.05
N ARG A 73 -8.52 -19.17 1.96
CA ARG A 73 -9.14 -19.74 3.15
C ARG A 73 -9.54 -18.66 4.14
N HIS A 74 -8.64 -17.71 4.39
CA HIS A 74 -8.75 -16.78 5.50
C HIS A 74 -9.22 -15.38 5.11
N PHE A 75 -9.09 -14.98 3.85
CA PHE A 75 -9.30 -13.60 3.42
C PHE A 75 -10.24 -13.51 2.22
N VAL A 76 -10.92 -12.37 2.11
CA VAL A 76 -11.40 -11.88 0.82
C VAL A 76 -10.28 -11.07 0.18
N CYS A 77 -9.71 -11.61 -0.90
CA CYS A 77 -8.54 -11.02 -1.54
C CYS A 77 -8.97 -9.98 -2.59
N VAL A 78 -8.51 -8.74 -2.45
CA VAL A 78 -8.85 -7.63 -3.33
C VAL A 78 -7.59 -7.07 -3.98
N LYS A 79 -7.59 -7.00 -5.31
CA LYS A 79 -6.51 -6.42 -6.11
C LYS A 79 -6.95 -5.07 -6.66
N VAL A 80 -6.08 -4.07 -6.57
CA VAL A 80 -6.36 -2.71 -7.05
C VAL A 80 -5.22 -2.21 -7.91
N ASP A 81 -5.57 -1.66 -9.06
CA ASP A 81 -4.68 -0.84 -9.86
C ASP A 81 -4.75 0.61 -9.37
N ARG A 82 -3.61 1.10 -8.89
CA ARG A 82 -3.44 2.49 -8.47
C ARG A 82 -3.74 3.47 -9.60
N GLU A 83 -3.39 3.13 -10.84
CA GLU A 83 -3.56 4.04 -11.98
C GLU A 83 -5.04 4.26 -12.32
N GLU A 84 -5.89 3.24 -12.10
CA GLU A 84 -7.35 3.36 -12.24
C GLU A 84 -8.03 3.89 -10.96
N ARG A 85 -7.48 3.59 -9.77
CA ARG A 85 -8.06 3.95 -8.45
C ARG A 85 -7.06 4.69 -7.53
N PRO A 86 -6.60 5.89 -7.92
CA PRO A 86 -5.69 6.69 -7.10
C PRO A 86 -6.35 7.16 -5.79
N ASP A 87 -7.69 7.24 -5.76
CA ASP A 87 -8.49 7.55 -4.58
C ASP A 87 -8.35 6.48 -3.49
N VAL A 88 -8.45 5.20 -3.88
CA VAL A 88 -8.29 4.06 -2.97
C VAL A 88 -6.83 3.94 -2.52
N ASP A 89 -5.90 4.12 -3.46
CA ASP A 89 -4.46 4.11 -3.16
C ASP A 89 -4.08 5.14 -2.10
N ALA A 90 -4.52 6.40 -2.25
CA ALA A 90 -4.16 7.46 -1.32
C ALA A 90 -4.59 7.14 0.13
N ILE A 91 -5.85 6.69 0.31
CA ILE A 91 -6.40 6.37 1.64
C ILE A 91 -5.57 5.26 2.32
N TYR A 92 -5.27 4.19 1.60
CA TYR A 92 -4.54 3.07 2.18
C TYR A 92 -3.04 3.30 2.26
N MET A 93 -2.48 4.18 1.43
CA MET A 93 -1.09 4.63 1.57
C MET A 93 -0.90 5.41 2.87
N ASP A 94 -1.84 6.30 3.22
CA ASP A 94 -1.84 7.00 4.51
C ASP A 94 -1.92 5.99 5.67
N ALA A 95 -2.71 4.91 5.52
CA ALA A 95 -2.78 3.85 6.51
C ALA A 95 -1.45 3.12 6.70
N VAL A 96 -0.77 2.75 5.61
CA VAL A 96 0.56 2.12 5.67
C VAL A 96 1.58 3.05 6.32
N GLN A 97 1.58 4.32 5.96
CA GLN A 97 2.48 5.31 6.57
C GLN A 97 2.20 5.50 8.05
N ALA A 98 0.93 5.56 8.47
CA ALA A 98 0.56 5.66 9.87
C ALA A 98 0.99 4.42 10.69
N LEU A 99 0.90 3.22 10.10
CA LEU A 99 1.23 1.95 10.76
C LEU A 99 2.73 1.65 10.78
N THR A 100 3.46 2.05 9.74
CA THR A 100 4.84 1.60 9.51
C THR A 100 5.86 2.72 9.47
N GLY A 101 5.43 4.00 9.48
CA GLY A 101 6.29 5.18 9.37
C GLY A 101 6.86 5.44 7.96
N HIS A 102 6.56 4.57 6.99
CA HIS A 102 7.01 4.67 5.60
C HIS A 102 5.93 4.13 4.67
N GLY A 103 6.08 4.29 3.36
CA GLY A 103 5.10 3.85 2.38
C GLY A 103 5.75 3.35 1.09
N GLY A 104 5.00 2.64 0.27
CA GLY A 104 5.48 2.11 -0.99
C GLY A 104 4.58 1.03 -1.59
N TRP A 105 4.97 0.53 -2.75
CA TRP A 105 4.27 -0.54 -3.47
C TRP A 105 5.17 -1.79 -3.61
N PRO A 106 4.61 -3.01 -3.59
CA PRO A 106 3.18 -3.31 -3.44
C PRO A 106 2.67 -2.86 -2.08
N LEU A 107 1.47 -2.32 -2.06
CA LEU A 107 0.79 -1.96 -0.82
C LEU A 107 0.00 -3.19 -0.39
N THR A 108 0.28 -3.69 0.82
CA THR A 108 -0.42 -4.86 1.39
C THR A 108 -1.10 -4.44 2.68
N ALA A 109 -2.42 -4.35 2.68
CA ALA A 109 -3.20 -3.97 3.85
C ALA A 109 -4.22 -5.05 4.22
N PHE A 110 -4.43 -5.25 5.52
CA PHE A 110 -5.42 -6.14 6.07
C PHE A 110 -6.51 -5.30 6.74
N LEU A 111 -7.74 -5.48 6.28
CA LEU A 111 -8.88 -4.66 6.64
C LEU A 111 -9.95 -5.48 7.33
N THR A 112 -10.73 -4.85 8.19
CA THR A 112 -12.00 -5.43 8.66
C THR A 112 -12.98 -5.59 7.50
N PRO A 113 -14.07 -6.36 7.65
CA PRO A 113 -15.14 -6.45 6.64
C PRO A 113 -15.75 -5.10 6.23
N GLU A 114 -15.61 -4.08 7.06
CA GLU A 114 -16.05 -2.70 6.82
C GLU A 114 -15.02 -1.88 6.02
N GLY A 115 -13.85 -2.44 5.74
CA GLY A 115 -12.77 -1.79 4.99
C GLY A 115 -11.82 -0.95 5.86
N LYS A 116 -11.87 -1.08 7.19
CA LYS A 116 -10.97 -0.34 8.10
C LYS A 116 -9.62 -1.06 8.23
N PRO A 117 -8.48 -0.42 7.96
CA PRO A 117 -7.17 -1.05 8.03
C PRO A 117 -6.72 -1.27 9.48
N PHE A 118 -6.32 -2.49 9.84
CA PHE A 118 -5.79 -2.80 11.17
C PHE A 118 -4.34 -3.31 11.16
N TYR A 119 -3.86 -3.78 10.01
CA TYR A 119 -2.45 -4.12 9.80
C TYR A 119 -2.08 -3.81 8.36
N ALA A 120 -0.84 -3.38 8.12
CA ALA A 120 -0.39 -3.08 6.77
C ALA A 120 1.13 -3.13 6.68
N GLY A 121 1.60 -3.30 5.45
CA GLY A 121 2.99 -3.23 5.07
C GLY A 121 3.12 -3.01 3.58
N THR A 122 4.34 -3.13 3.08
CA THR A 122 4.61 -3.00 1.65
C THR A 122 4.82 -4.40 1.05
N TYR A 123 6.08 -4.74 0.81
CA TYR A 123 6.52 -6.01 0.28
C TYR A 123 6.77 -7.04 1.38
N TYR A 124 6.32 -8.28 1.16
CA TYR A 124 6.67 -9.43 1.99
C TYR A 124 7.30 -10.53 1.12
N PRO A 125 8.46 -11.09 1.52
CA PRO A 125 9.13 -12.14 0.76
C PRO A 125 8.47 -13.51 0.92
N LYS A 126 8.80 -14.45 0.01
CA LYS A 126 8.38 -15.86 0.16
C LYS A 126 8.93 -16.53 1.42
N GLU A 127 10.18 -16.21 1.78
CA GLU A 127 10.91 -16.76 2.92
C GLU A 127 11.44 -15.62 3.80
N ASP A 128 11.65 -15.87 5.10
CA ASP A 128 12.19 -14.89 6.03
C ASP A 128 13.55 -14.37 5.52
N ARG A 129 13.66 -13.05 5.26
CA ARG A 129 14.91 -12.43 4.81
C ARG A 129 15.00 -10.96 5.15
N HIS A 130 16.22 -10.48 5.43
CA HIS A 130 16.50 -9.07 5.70
C HIS A 130 15.62 -8.46 6.81
N GLY A 131 15.26 -9.26 7.82
CA GLY A 131 14.38 -8.83 8.91
C GLY A 131 12.88 -8.76 8.55
N LEU A 132 12.50 -9.12 7.32
CA LEU A 132 11.12 -9.23 6.89
C LEU A 132 10.63 -10.68 7.07
N PRO A 133 9.45 -10.89 7.68
CA PRO A 133 8.85 -12.21 7.76
C PRO A 133 8.33 -12.67 6.39
N ALA A 134 8.35 -13.97 6.16
CA ALA A 134 7.70 -14.63 5.04
C ALA A 134 6.22 -14.26 4.98
N PHE A 135 5.70 -14.06 3.77
CA PHE A 135 4.32 -13.64 3.57
C PHE A 135 3.32 -14.64 4.17
N ARG A 136 3.58 -15.95 4.07
CA ARG A 136 2.75 -16.99 4.71
C ARG A 136 2.66 -16.82 6.23
N ARG A 137 3.78 -16.50 6.87
CA ARG A 137 3.81 -16.26 8.32
C ARG A 137 2.97 -15.04 8.69
N VAL A 138 2.98 -13.99 7.87
CA VAL A 138 2.11 -12.83 8.05
C VAL A 138 0.64 -13.22 7.89
N LEU A 139 0.29 -13.97 6.83
CA LEU A 139 -1.08 -14.45 6.60
C LEU A 139 -1.62 -15.26 7.78
N GLU A 140 -0.82 -16.20 8.29
CA GLU A 140 -1.18 -17.05 9.43
C GLU A 140 -1.38 -16.23 10.72
N ALA A 141 -0.45 -15.33 11.02
CA ALA A 141 -0.54 -14.47 12.20
C ALA A 141 -1.78 -13.55 12.15
N ILE A 142 -2.10 -12.98 10.99
CA ILE A 142 -3.29 -12.14 10.84
C ILE A 142 -4.57 -12.98 10.93
N ALA A 143 -4.59 -14.18 10.35
CA ALA A 143 -5.73 -15.09 10.46
C ALA A 143 -6.00 -15.49 11.92
N GLU A 144 -4.95 -15.80 12.69
CA GLU A 144 -5.03 -16.09 14.12
C GLU A 144 -5.55 -14.88 14.91
N VAL A 145 -4.99 -13.69 14.68
CA VAL A 145 -5.45 -12.45 15.34
C VAL A 145 -6.94 -12.20 15.05
N TRP A 146 -7.38 -12.40 13.81
CA TRP A 146 -8.79 -12.20 13.46
C TRP A 146 -9.71 -13.24 14.15
N ALA A 147 -9.29 -14.50 14.19
CA ALA A 147 -10.08 -15.59 14.74
C ALA A 147 -10.15 -15.56 16.29
N GLU A 148 -9.03 -15.28 16.95
CA GLU A 148 -8.88 -15.45 18.39
C GLU A 148 -8.86 -14.11 19.16
N ARG A 149 -8.44 -13.03 18.50
CA ARG A 149 -8.18 -11.72 19.12
C ARG A 149 -8.85 -10.58 18.36
N ARG A 150 -10.05 -10.83 17.82
CA ARG A 150 -10.82 -9.88 16.99
C ARG A 150 -10.92 -8.48 17.59
N SER A 151 -11.18 -8.37 18.89
CA SER A 151 -11.30 -7.07 19.56
C SER A 151 -10.02 -6.25 19.50
N GLU A 152 -8.85 -6.88 19.49
CA GLU A 152 -7.56 -6.21 19.31
C GLU A 152 -7.44 -5.65 17.89
N ALA A 153 -7.81 -6.45 16.87
CA ALA A 153 -7.82 -6.02 15.47
C ALA A 153 -8.78 -4.83 15.25
N GLU A 154 -10.00 -4.91 15.77
CA GLU A 154 -11.00 -3.84 15.66
C GLU A 154 -10.55 -2.56 16.38
N THR A 155 -9.99 -2.69 17.59
CA THR A 155 -9.43 -1.54 18.32
C THR A 155 -8.30 -0.86 17.53
N GLN A 156 -7.43 -1.67 16.92
CA GLN A 156 -6.37 -1.15 16.07
C GLN A 156 -6.93 -0.49 14.81
N ALA A 157 -7.97 -1.06 14.20
CA ALA A 157 -8.65 -0.50 13.04
C ALA A 157 -9.20 0.91 13.33
N GLU A 158 -9.83 1.10 14.48
CA GLU A 158 -10.35 2.42 14.88
C GLU A 158 -9.22 3.43 15.10
N ARG A 159 -8.13 3.03 15.77
CA ARG A 159 -6.97 3.91 16.00
C ARG A 159 -6.34 4.39 14.70
N VAL A 160 -6.16 3.48 13.73
CA VAL A 160 -5.60 3.81 12.42
C VAL A 160 -6.55 4.72 11.65
N THR A 161 -7.85 4.41 11.64
CA THR A 161 -8.87 5.22 10.98
C THR A 161 -8.91 6.65 11.54
N GLU A 162 -8.80 6.81 12.86
CA GLU A 162 -8.72 8.12 13.50
C GLU A 162 -7.43 8.88 13.13
N ALA A 163 -6.29 8.17 13.09
CA ALA A 163 -5.01 8.77 12.69
C ALA A 163 -5.06 9.30 11.24
N ILE A 164 -5.56 8.51 10.30
CA ILE A 164 -5.71 8.93 8.89
C ILE A 164 -6.68 10.11 8.77
N SER A 165 -7.82 10.05 9.48
CA SER A 165 -8.80 11.14 9.48
C SER A 165 -8.21 12.45 9.98
N ARG A 166 -7.30 12.42 10.97
CA ARG A 166 -6.59 13.61 11.45
C ARG A 166 -5.64 14.19 10.40
N VAL A 167 -4.92 13.35 9.66
CA VAL A 167 -4.05 13.79 8.56
C VAL A 167 -4.89 14.43 7.45
N GLY A 168 -5.98 13.79 7.04
CA GLY A 168 -6.92 14.36 6.06
C GLY A 168 -7.63 15.64 6.55
N ALA A 169 -7.79 15.79 7.87
CA ALA A 169 -8.34 17.00 8.50
C ALA A 169 -7.31 18.12 8.72
N LEU A 170 -6.01 17.90 8.44
CA LEU A 170 -5.03 18.98 8.37
C LEU A 170 -5.49 19.95 7.29
N ARG A 171 -6.06 21.08 7.75
CA ARG A 171 -6.44 22.16 6.85
C ARG A 171 -5.20 22.62 6.11
N ALA A 172 -5.30 22.71 4.79
CA ALA A 172 -4.35 23.49 4.01
C ALA A 172 -4.17 24.84 4.71
N SER A 173 -2.90 25.23 4.93
CA SER A 173 -2.62 26.51 5.54
C SER A 173 -3.35 27.60 4.77
N GLY A 174 -4.07 28.47 5.49
CA GLY A 174 -4.64 29.69 4.90
C GLY A 174 -3.56 30.74 4.60
N GLU A 175 -2.33 30.51 5.07
CA GLU A 175 -1.20 31.37 4.79
C GLU A 175 -0.67 31.10 3.37
N PRO A 176 -0.35 32.16 2.61
CA PRO A 176 0.23 31.99 1.30
C PRO A 176 1.60 31.31 1.41
N LEU A 177 1.93 30.49 0.41
CA LEU A 177 3.29 29.98 0.20
C LEU A 177 4.25 31.17 0.10
N SER A 178 5.05 31.39 1.15
CA SER A 178 6.01 32.49 1.20
C SER A 178 7.36 32.07 0.60
N GLU A 179 8.12 33.07 0.17
CA GLU A 179 9.49 32.88 -0.28
C GLU A 179 10.38 32.24 0.80
N GLU A 180 10.11 32.54 2.07
CA GLU A 180 10.81 31.96 3.21
C GLU A 180 10.59 30.45 3.35
N VAL A 181 9.34 30.00 3.16
CA VAL A 181 8.99 28.57 3.16
C VAL A 181 9.68 27.85 2.00
N ALA A 182 9.65 28.44 0.79
CA ALA A 182 10.33 27.87 -0.37
C ALA A 182 11.86 27.79 -0.18
N ALA A 183 12.46 28.82 0.43
CA ALA A 183 13.89 28.85 0.75
C ALA A 183 14.25 27.81 1.83
N ALA A 184 13.44 27.65 2.86
CA ALA A 184 13.62 26.64 3.91
C ALA A 184 13.55 25.22 3.33
N ALA A 185 12.55 24.94 2.49
CA ALA A 185 12.45 23.67 1.78
C ALA A 185 13.68 23.41 0.91
N SER A 186 14.16 24.42 0.17
CA SER A 186 15.35 24.30 -0.68
C SER A 186 16.62 23.99 0.13
N ARG A 187 16.77 24.58 1.33
CA ARG A 187 17.91 24.28 2.22
C ARG A 187 17.84 22.85 2.75
N ALA A 188 16.68 22.42 3.24
CA ALA A 188 16.49 21.04 3.71
C ALA A 188 16.77 20.00 2.61
N LEU A 189 16.35 20.28 1.37
CA LEU A 189 16.64 19.42 0.22
C LEU A 189 18.12 19.39 -0.15
N ARG A 190 18.83 20.52 -0.05
CA ARG A 190 20.30 20.56 -0.25
C ARG A 190 21.02 19.74 0.83
N GLU A 191 20.58 19.83 2.08
CA GLU A 191 21.15 19.04 3.19
C GLU A 191 20.88 17.54 3.05
N ALA A 192 19.72 17.17 2.52
CA ALA A 192 19.35 15.78 2.28
C ALA A 192 19.97 15.17 1.01
N PHE A 193 20.55 15.98 0.12
CA PHE A 193 21.09 15.49 -1.15
C PHE A 193 22.36 14.65 -0.93
N ASP A 194 22.42 13.48 -1.54
CA ASP A 194 23.61 12.64 -1.54
C ASP A 194 24.44 12.93 -2.81
N PRO A 195 25.63 13.56 -2.69
CA PRO A 195 26.45 13.91 -3.85
C PRO A 195 27.22 12.71 -4.44
N VAL A 196 27.29 11.58 -3.74
CA VAL A 196 28.03 10.39 -4.18
C VAL A 196 27.12 9.49 -5.02
N TRP A 197 25.92 9.20 -4.52
CA TRP A 197 24.99 8.26 -5.15
C TRP A 197 23.74 8.93 -5.75
N GLY A 198 23.63 10.26 -5.66
CA GLY A 198 22.48 11.02 -6.12
C GLY A 198 21.23 10.77 -5.27
N GLY A 199 20.17 11.54 -5.56
CA GLY A 199 18.90 11.48 -4.82
C GLY A 199 18.96 12.11 -3.43
N PHE A 200 17.87 11.97 -2.67
CA PHE A 200 17.68 12.61 -1.36
C PHE A 200 17.47 11.57 -0.26
N GLY A 201 18.11 11.77 0.89
CA GLY A 201 17.97 10.92 2.07
C GLY A 201 18.75 9.60 2.03
N ALA A 202 18.37 8.66 2.89
CA ALA A 202 18.96 7.32 2.97
C ALA A 202 18.38 6.35 1.92
N ALA A 203 19.04 5.22 1.71
CA ALA A 203 18.54 4.17 0.82
C ALA A 203 17.30 3.43 1.39
N PRO A 204 16.40 2.92 0.53
CA PRO A 204 16.38 3.04 -0.93
C PRO A 204 15.88 4.41 -1.40
N LYS A 205 16.49 4.95 -2.47
CA LYS A 205 16.14 6.26 -3.03
C LYS A 205 15.27 6.10 -4.27
N PHE A 206 14.17 6.84 -4.32
CA PHE A 206 13.28 6.91 -5.48
C PHE A 206 13.39 8.27 -6.18
N PRO A 207 13.17 8.35 -7.50
CA PRO A 207 13.03 9.63 -8.18
C PRO A 207 11.95 10.47 -7.49
N GLN A 208 12.27 11.73 -7.18
CA GLN A 208 11.31 12.68 -6.61
C GLN A 208 11.06 13.83 -7.60
N PRO A 209 10.19 13.65 -8.62
CA PRO A 209 9.99 14.64 -9.68
C PRO A 209 9.56 16.00 -9.15
N MET A 210 8.67 16.05 -8.15
CA MET A 210 8.18 17.31 -7.57
C MET A 210 9.30 18.07 -6.84
N THR A 211 10.18 17.35 -6.15
CA THR A 211 11.37 17.91 -5.51
C THR A 211 12.32 18.49 -6.56
N LEU A 212 12.59 17.75 -7.62
CA LEU A 212 13.44 18.20 -8.73
C LEU A 212 12.84 19.41 -9.45
N GLU A 213 11.53 19.39 -9.71
CA GLU A 213 10.82 20.50 -10.32
C GLU A 213 10.89 21.77 -9.46
N LEU A 214 10.69 21.65 -8.15
CA LEU A 214 10.87 22.76 -7.21
C LEU A 214 12.28 23.33 -7.33
N LEU A 215 13.32 22.50 -7.23
CA LEU A 215 14.71 22.93 -7.30
C LEU A 215 15.07 23.60 -8.63
N LEU A 216 14.57 23.07 -9.75
CA LEU A 216 14.73 23.67 -11.08
C LEU A 216 14.06 25.05 -11.16
N ARG A 217 12.83 25.18 -10.64
CA ARG A 217 12.11 26.46 -10.58
C ARG A 217 12.84 27.49 -9.71
N ARG A 218 13.45 27.07 -8.60
CA ARG A 218 14.27 27.92 -7.71
C ARG A 218 15.53 28.40 -8.44
N HIS A 219 16.24 27.48 -9.10
CA HIS A 219 17.44 27.80 -9.87
C HIS A 219 17.17 28.83 -10.97
N LEU A 220 16.06 28.67 -11.71
CA LEU A 220 15.66 29.62 -12.75
C LEU A 220 15.31 31.02 -12.21
N ARG A 221 15.01 31.15 -10.91
CA ARG A 221 14.76 32.43 -10.24
C ARG A 221 16.03 33.06 -9.63
N GLY A 222 17.16 32.36 -9.66
CA GLY A 222 18.46 32.85 -9.18
C GLY A 222 18.87 32.38 -7.77
N ASP A 223 18.21 31.36 -7.22
CA ASP A 223 18.48 30.76 -5.88
C ASP A 223 19.23 29.42 -5.90
#